data_AF-A0A5F2BQJ9-F1
#
_entry.id   AF-A0A5F2BQJ9-F1
#
_cell.length_a   1.000
_cell.length_b   1.000
_cell.length_c   1.000
_cell.angle_alpha   90.00
_cell.angle_beta   90.00
_cell.angle_gamma   90.00
#
_symmetry.space_group_name_H-M   'P 1'
#
loop_
_entity.id
_entity.type
_entity.pdbx_description
1 polymer ?
#
loop_
_entity_poly.entity_id
_entity_poly.type
_entity_poly.pdbx_seq_one_letter_code
_entity_poly.pdbx_strand_id
1 'polypeptide(L)'
;MRKLSSIILFFLLLSTVVLGCHARHDETSDKAFFNYILACGPGGTIDSCNATCSATYGSTVTAANMQSLNTCTSACSTNCNILTLYLQYSALNK
;
A
#
# COMPACT_ATOMS: atom_id res chain seq x y z
N MET A 1 31.44 -1.57 -45.79
CA MET A 1 30.26 -0.79 -45.33
C MET A 1 29.07 -1.67 -44.87
N ARG A 2 28.72 -2.77 -45.55
CA ARG A 2 27.60 -3.66 -45.12
C ARG A 2 27.73 -4.25 -43.71
N LYS A 3 28.93 -4.69 -43.29
CA LYS A 3 29.15 -5.32 -41.96
C LYS A 3 28.98 -4.34 -40.79
N LEU A 4 29.35 -3.07 -40.97
CA LEU A 4 29.18 -2.01 -39.96
C LEU A 4 27.70 -1.69 -39.72
N SER A 5 26.89 -1.69 -40.79
CA SER A 5 25.44 -1.46 -40.67
C SER A 5 24.74 -2.57 -39.88
N SER A 6 25.12 -3.84 -40.07
CA SER A 6 24.57 -4.95 -39.29
C SER A 6 24.96 -4.91 -37.81
N ILE A 7 26.19 -4.49 -37.49
CA ILE A 7 26.64 -4.36 -36.10
C ILE A 7 25.89 -3.23 -35.39
N ILE A 8 25.71 -2.09 -36.06
CA ILE A 8 24.97 -0.95 -35.51
C ILE A 8 23.50 -1.32 -35.29
N LEU A 9 22.84 -1.98 -36.25
CA LEU A 9 21.47 -2.47 -36.09
C LEU A 9 21.32 -3.46 -34.92
N PHE A 10 22.29 -4.34 -34.74
CA PHE A 10 22.29 -5.30 -33.64
C PHE A 10 22.41 -4.61 -32.27
N PHE A 11 23.29 -3.63 -32.13
CA PHE A 11 23.40 -2.84 -30.89
C PHE A 11 22.15 -1.99 -30.62
N LEU A 12 21.52 -1.46 -31.67
CA LEU A 12 20.27 -0.69 -31.55
C LEU A 12 19.10 -1.56 -31.07
N LEU A 13 18.99 -2.79 -31.59
CA LEU A 13 18.02 -3.79 -31.15
C LEU A 13 18.28 -4.30 -29.72
N LEU A 14 19.55 -4.43 -29.32
CA LEU A 14 19.88 -4.78 -27.93
C LEU A 14 19.50 -3.66 -26.96
N SER A 15 19.67 -2.40 -27.37
CA SER A 15 19.35 -1.24 -26.55
C SER A 15 17.86 -1.14 -26.26
N THR A 16 17.00 -1.46 -27.23
CA THR A 16 15.53 -1.46 -27.03
C THR A 16 15.05 -2.59 -26.12
N VAL A 17 15.72 -3.74 -26.11
CA VAL A 17 15.41 -4.85 -25.20
C VAL A 17 15.81 -4.53 -23.75
N VAL A 18 16.95 -3.86 -23.55
CA VAL A 18 17.42 -3.45 -22.21
C VAL A 18 16.58 -2.29 -21.65
N LEU A 19 16.18 -1.32 -22.48
CA LEU A 19 15.27 -0.22 -22.10
C LEU A 19 13.83 -0.69 -21.82
N GLY A 20 13.43 -1.87 -22.31
CA GLY A 20 12.12 -2.48 -22.00
C GLY A 20 12.09 -3.24 -20.67
N CYS A 21 13.23 -3.48 -20.03
CA CYS A 21 13.36 -4.21 -18.76
C CYS A 21 13.40 -3.27 -17.54
N HIS A 22 12.68 -2.16 -17.57
CA HIS A 22 12.35 -1.49 -16.31
C HIS A 22 11.25 -2.31 -15.64
N ALA A 23 11.59 -2.95 -14.51
CA ALA A 23 10.59 -3.49 -13.61
C ALA A 23 9.54 -2.39 -13.38
N ARG A 24 8.28 -2.66 -13.73
CA ARG A 24 7.18 -1.74 -13.39
C ARG A 24 7.26 -1.52 -11.88
N HIS A 25 7.74 -0.35 -11.47
CA HIS A 25 7.65 0.07 -10.08
C HIS A 25 6.19 0.42 -9.86
N ASP A 26 5.42 -0.55 -9.38
CA ASP A 26 3.99 -0.40 -9.18
C ASP A 26 3.76 0.41 -7.90
N GLU A 27 3.74 1.74 -8.03
CA GLU A 27 3.48 2.69 -6.92
C GLU A 27 2.15 2.41 -6.20
N THR A 28 1.28 1.62 -6.83
CA THR A 28 -0.01 1.20 -6.29
C THR A 28 0.15 0.32 -5.04
N SER A 29 1.18 -0.54 -5.03
CA SER A 29 1.52 -1.40 -3.88
C SER A 29 2.06 -0.60 -2.71
N ASP A 30 2.93 0.37 -3.01
CA ASP A 30 3.48 1.28 -2.00
C ASP A 30 2.36 2.15 -1.39
N LYS A 31 1.47 2.71 -2.22
CA LYS A 31 0.31 3.47 -1.75
C LYS A 31 -0.65 2.63 -0.90
N ALA A 32 -0.91 1.38 -1.27
CA ALA A 32 -1.77 0.49 -0.49
C ALA A 32 -1.18 0.22 0.90
N PHE A 33 0.13 -0.05 0.96
CA PHE A 33 0.84 -0.27 2.23
C PHE A 33 0.90 1.01 3.09
N PHE A 34 1.21 2.16 2.49
CA PHE A 34 1.22 3.44 3.20
C PHE A 34 -0.17 3.81 3.74
N ASN A 35 -1.22 3.64 2.94
CA ASN A 35 -2.59 3.86 3.39
C ASN A 35 -2.99 2.93 4.52
N TYR A 36 -2.54 1.67 4.48
CA TYR A 36 -2.76 0.72 5.57
C TYR A 36 -2.07 1.16 6.85
N ILE A 37 -0.79 1.54 6.80
CA ILE A 37 -0.07 2.04 7.99
C ILE A 37 -0.68 3.35 8.52
N LEU A 38 -1.07 4.27 7.63
CA LEU A 38 -1.74 5.52 8.00
C LEU A 38 -3.09 5.26 8.68
N ALA A 39 -3.88 4.31 8.17
CA ALA A 39 -5.18 3.98 8.73
C ALA A 39 -5.09 3.23 10.06
N CYS A 40 -4.06 2.40 10.24
CA CYS A 40 -3.93 1.50 11.39
C CYS A 40 -2.98 1.99 12.49
N GLY A 41 -2.31 3.11 12.21
CA GLY A 41 -1.38 3.75 13.12
C GLY A 41 -0.11 2.92 13.38
N PRO A 42 0.74 3.40 14.31
CA PRO A 42 1.98 2.72 14.67
C PRO A 42 1.67 1.33 15.24
N GLY A 43 2.09 0.29 14.51
CA GLY A 43 1.83 -1.11 14.85
C GLY A 43 1.06 -1.88 13.77
N GLY A 44 0.35 -1.19 12.86
CA GLY A 44 -0.26 -1.83 11.68
C GLY A 44 -1.29 -2.92 12.00
N THR A 45 -1.94 -2.86 13.17
CA THR A 45 -2.90 -3.87 13.64
C THR A 45 -4.21 -3.22 14.06
N ILE A 46 -5.26 -4.05 14.13
CA ILE A 46 -6.54 -3.64 14.74
C ILE A 46 -6.33 -3.17 16.18
N ASP A 47 -5.46 -3.84 16.96
CA ASP A 47 -5.21 -3.49 18.36
C ASP A 47 -4.55 -2.12 18.51
N SER A 48 -3.54 -1.80 17.67
CA SER A 48 -2.90 -0.48 17.67
C SER A 48 -3.88 0.64 17.29
N CYS A 49 -4.74 0.37 16.32
CA CYS A 49 -5.77 1.31 15.88
C CYS A 49 -6.81 1.54 17.00
N ASN A 50 -7.30 0.47 17.63
CA ASN A 50 -8.24 0.55 18.74
C ASN A 50 -7.66 1.25 19.98
N ALA A 51 -6.38 1.03 20.29
CA ALA A 51 -5.69 1.72 21.37
C ALA A 51 -5.62 3.24 21.10
N THR A 52 -5.36 3.63 19.85
CA THR A 52 -5.36 5.05 19.44
C THR A 52 -6.76 5.66 19.57
N CYS A 53 -7.80 4.98 19.07
CA CYS A 53 -9.20 5.41 19.23
C CYS A 53 -9.57 5.58 20.71
N SER A 54 -9.15 4.65 21.57
CA SER A 54 -9.40 4.69 23.01
C SER A 54 -8.65 5.83 23.70
N ALA A 55 -7.41 6.13 23.28
CA ALA A 55 -6.67 7.28 23.79
C ALA A 55 -7.30 8.62 23.40
N THR A 56 -7.90 8.72 22.20
CA THR A 56 -8.52 9.96 21.72
C THR A 56 -9.93 10.19 22.28
N TYR A 57 -10.76 9.15 22.34
CA TYR A 57 -12.19 9.28 22.69
C TYR A 57 -12.58 8.59 23.99
N GLY A 58 -11.75 7.67 24.51
CA GLY A 58 -12.05 6.86 25.70
C GLY A 58 -11.77 7.56 27.03
N SER A 59 -11.10 8.71 27.04
CA SER A 59 -10.75 9.43 28.27
C SER A 59 -11.96 10.05 28.98
N THR A 60 -13.03 10.35 28.24
CA THR A 60 -14.23 10.99 28.78
C THR A 60 -15.47 10.34 28.18
N VAL A 61 -16.28 9.69 29.02
CA VAL A 61 -17.50 9.00 28.57
C VAL A 61 -18.64 10.00 28.40
N THR A 62 -18.76 10.55 27.19
CA THR A 62 -19.91 11.33 26.74
C THR A 62 -20.60 10.62 25.59
N ALA A 63 -21.87 10.93 25.31
CA ALA A 63 -22.57 10.34 24.16
C ALA A 63 -21.85 10.63 22.83
N ALA A 64 -21.30 11.83 22.67
CA ALA A 64 -20.51 12.21 21.49
C ALA A 64 -19.22 11.40 21.40
N ASN A 65 -18.47 11.28 22.50
CA ASN A 65 -17.22 10.51 22.51
C ASN A 65 -17.45 9.02 22.31
N MET A 66 -18.52 8.45 22.87
CA MET A 66 -18.92 7.06 22.61
C MET A 66 -19.25 6.81 21.14
N GLN A 67 -19.93 7.77 20.49
CA GLN A 67 -20.22 7.68 19.06
C GLN A 67 -18.94 7.78 18.21
N SER A 68 -18.04 8.72 18.54
CA SER A 68 -16.75 8.86 17.88
C SER A 68 -15.85 7.63 18.09
N LEU A 69 -15.84 7.06 19.29
CA LEU A 69 -15.10 5.85 19.61
C LEU A 69 -15.60 4.64 18.80
N ASN A 70 -16.92 4.43 18.74
CA ASN A 70 -17.52 3.36 17.93
C ASN A 70 -17.25 3.53 16.44
N THR A 71 -17.31 4.78 15.94
CA THR A 71 -16.99 5.07 14.54
C THR A 71 -15.53 4.76 14.24
N CYS A 72 -14.62 5.18 15.12
CA CYS A 72 -13.18 4.97 14.98
C CYS A 72 -12.82 3.46 14.99
N THR A 73 -13.32 2.71 15.97
CA THR A 73 -13.07 1.26 16.10
C THR A 73 -13.69 0.45 14.95
N SER A 74 -14.85 0.87 14.42
CA SER A 74 -15.43 0.27 13.22
C SER A 74 -14.58 0.53 11.96
N ALA A 75 -13.99 1.72 11.85
CA ALA A 75 -13.05 2.03 10.77
C ALA A 75 -11.77 1.18 10.89
N CYS A 76 -11.26 0.94 12.10
CA CYS A 76 -10.14 0.02 12.35
C CYS A 76 -10.45 -1.39 11.85
N SER A 77 -11.63 -1.95 12.16
CA SER A 77 -12.00 -3.29 11.71
C SER A 77 -12.10 -3.42 10.19
N THR A 78 -12.50 -2.34 9.51
CA THR A 78 -12.61 -2.32 8.05
C THR A 78 -11.25 -2.17 7.37
N ASN A 79 -10.42 -1.25 7.85
CA ASN A 79 -9.19 -0.84 7.16
C ASN A 79 -7.94 -1.62 7.62
N CYS A 80 -7.95 -2.12 8.86
CA CYS A 80 -6.80 -2.80 9.49
C CYS A 80 -6.90 -4.31 9.50
N ASN A 81 -7.77 -4.84 8.65
CA ASN A 81 -7.86 -6.27 8.44
C ASN A 81 -6.69 -6.72 7.55
N ILE A 82 -5.76 -7.48 8.13
CA ILE A 82 -4.60 -8.06 7.45
C ILE A 82 -5.02 -8.87 6.21
N LEU A 83 -6.20 -9.52 6.23
CA LEU A 83 -6.73 -10.23 5.07
C LEU A 83 -7.00 -9.29 3.89
N THR A 84 -7.54 -8.09 4.16
CA THR A 84 -7.79 -7.07 3.13
C THR A 84 -6.48 -6.57 2.53
N LEU A 85 -5.47 -6.32 3.37
CA LEU A 85 -4.13 -5.95 2.90
C LEU A 85 -3.53 -7.04 2.02
N TYR A 86 -3.60 -8.30 2.47
CA TYR A 86 -3.12 -9.45 1.72
C TYR A 86 -3.83 -9.58 0.37
N LEU A 87 -5.15 -9.45 0.32
CA LEU A 87 -5.92 -9.52 -0.92
C LEU A 87 -5.57 -8.39 -1.90
N GLN A 88 -5.39 -7.15 -1.41
CA GLN A 88 -4.93 -6.03 -2.23
C GLN A 88 -3.54 -6.29 -2.81
N TYR A 89 -2.61 -6.77 -2.00
CA TYR A 89 -1.25 -7.09 -2.44
C TYR A 89 -1.22 -8.28 -3.42
N SER A 90 -2.08 -9.28 -3.22
CA SER A 90 -2.21 -10.45 -4.08
C SER A 90 -2.82 -10.11 -5.45
N ALA A 91 -3.74 -9.15 -5.49
CA ALA A 91 -4.35 -8.67 -6.74
C ALA A 91 -3.38 -7.83 -7.58
N LEU A 92 -2.44 -7.13 -6.93
CA LEU A 92 -1.42 -6.29 -7.57
C LEU A 92 -0.24 -7.10 -8.13
N ASN A 93 0.07 -8.26 -7.56
CA ASN A 93 1.18 -9.14 -7.98
C ASN A 93 0.76 -10.27 -8.94
N LYS A 94 -0.32 -10.07 -9.71
CA LYS A 94 -0.92 -11.10 -10.57
C LYS A 94 -0.52 -10.96 -12.04
#